data_AF-A0A7S0VVR3-F1
#
_entry.id   AF-A0A7S0VVR3-F1
#
_cell.length_a   1.000
_cell.length_b   1.000
_cell.length_c   1.000
_cell.angle_alpha   90.00
_cell.angle_beta   90.00
_cell.angle_gamma   90.00
#
_symmetry.space_group_name_H-M   'P 1'
#
loop_
_entity.id
_entity.type
_entity.pdbx_description
1 polymer ?
#
loop_
_entity_poly.entity_id
_entity_poly.type
_entity_poly.pdbx_seq_one_letter_code
_entity_poly.pdbx_strand_id
1 'polypeptide(L)'
;VGRKPIRSVLREISESPSERHALLMLPVRQADVASVVELRRAMADLAGFRDRIAACPPMEDPKGAMPDTLQGGPQKLLAEFARSRADVEWWLSRLVIGCTVGSTDRDALTREGAPNRYMQKVLREMGVLSAAVDIIGLPYKRGLSVEWSADPRMQHVKAVITLCYRLLKQSVKGYVRNSDLLLQHVPLFRKHLGKGLSCTAAIREIYDGKRRLLNQVEEEQVVEYIRLLKDKKDPRFIVFLRAISACEGQPVPNNQSYVCKHLFGEGAEALVPRIEVVGDHVTAFVEKPGGGDPIVVRAADFVKAVTRGGSEKQEADEVLEAAVDRLTEEAASLRYLIRSLFLFSTLALGRNQQALSHLLTSAGLHLSFDRVLSAMESPQVPYAIRSRFTQLMIRLWIDRDPQSSKPQVLYTRAWSRATAQREVSRRSMDASRRSMDGGSRRSIERSRTVTTPKARRIDSSPIGRRPSQQ
;
A
#
# COMPACT_ATOMS: atom_id res chain seq x y z
N VAL A 1 -69.89 50.27 1.02
CA VAL A 1 -69.84 50.40 2.50
C VAL A 1 -69.14 49.14 3.03
N GLY A 2 -67.98 49.11 3.67
CA GLY A 2 -67.04 50.14 4.09
C GLY A 2 -65.61 49.56 4.14
N ARG A 3 -64.62 50.44 3.97
CA ARG A 3 -63.20 50.15 4.06
C ARG A 3 -62.87 49.68 5.48
N LYS A 4 -62.42 48.43 5.67
CA LYS A 4 -61.68 48.07 6.89
C LYS A 4 -60.26 48.64 6.79
N PRO A 5 -59.73 49.29 7.83
CA PRO A 5 -58.44 49.96 7.78
C PRO A 5 -57.30 48.93 7.78
N ILE A 6 -56.32 49.14 6.90
CA ILE A 6 -55.08 48.35 6.70
C ILE A 6 -54.21 48.25 7.98
N ARG A 7 -54.61 48.89 9.09
CA ARG A 7 -53.87 48.91 10.35
C ARG A 7 -54.08 47.68 11.25
N SER A 8 -55.05 46.80 10.99
CA SER A 8 -55.28 45.61 11.84
C SER A 8 -54.57 44.34 11.40
N VAL A 9 -54.04 44.28 10.16
CA VAL A 9 -53.27 43.11 9.67
C VAL A 9 -51.77 43.26 9.97
N LEU A 10 -51.31 44.47 10.29
CA LEU A 10 -49.91 44.75 10.62
C LEU A 10 -49.55 44.57 12.10
N ARG A 11 -50.50 44.12 12.95
CA ARG A 11 -50.27 43.96 14.40
C ARG A 11 -50.02 42.52 14.86
N GLU A 12 -50.16 41.53 13.97
CA GLU A 12 -49.80 40.13 14.26
C GLU A 12 -48.46 39.71 13.64
N ILE A 13 -47.77 40.62 12.93
CA ILE A 13 -46.39 40.43 12.45
C ILE A 13 -45.43 41.28 13.31
N SER A 14 -45.73 41.41 14.61
CA SER A 14 -44.80 41.98 15.59
C SER A 14 -43.83 40.96 16.17
N GLU A 15 -43.89 39.71 15.75
CA GLU A 15 -42.79 38.76 15.91
C GLU A 15 -42.00 38.76 14.61
N SER A 16 -40.93 39.55 14.56
CA SER A 16 -39.94 39.49 13.49
C SER A 16 -39.54 38.03 13.26
N PRO A 17 -39.80 37.40 12.10
CA PRO A 17 -39.22 36.10 11.80
C PRO A 17 -37.73 36.37 11.71
N SER A 18 -36.97 35.92 12.71
CA SER A 18 -35.57 36.28 12.84
C SER A 18 -34.89 36.03 11.48
N GLU A 19 -34.29 37.05 10.88
CA GLU A 19 -33.55 36.96 9.61
C GLU A 19 -32.42 35.90 9.65
N ARG A 20 -32.14 35.37 10.86
CA ARG A 20 -31.22 34.27 11.14
C ARG A 20 -31.77 32.88 10.78
N HIS A 21 -33.05 32.72 10.49
CA HIS A 21 -33.69 31.44 10.15
C HIS A 21 -34.03 31.31 8.66
N ALA A 22 -33.11 31.69 7.78
CA ALA A 22 -33.25 31.44 6.34
C ALA A 22 -32.75 30.02 6.00
N LEU A 23 -33.61 29.18 5.40
CA LEU A 23 -33.24 27.87 4.87
C LEU A 23 -32.92 27.98 3.37
N LEU A 24 -31.78 27.41 2.96
CA LEU A 24 -31.41 27.32 1.56
C LEU A 24 -32.00 26.05 0.94
N MET A 25 -32.85 26.18 -0.08
CA MET A 25 -33.29 25.04 -0.88
C MET A 25 -32.19 24.68 -1.88
N LEU A 26 -31.48 23.58 -1.63
CA LEU A 26 -30.48 23.04 -2.54
C LEU A 26 -31.11 22.02 -3.50
N PRO A 27 -31.07 22.23 -4.83
CA PRO A 27 -31.53 21.23 -5.77
C PRO A 27 -30.60 20.01 -5.74
N VAL A 28 -31.18 18.82 -5.55
CA VAL A 28 -30.47 17.54 -5.58
C VAL A 28 -30.59 16.93 -6.97
N ARG A 29 -29.48 16.39 -7.51
CA ARG A 29 -29.50 15.74 -8.82
C ARG A 29 -30.35 14.48 -8.78
N GLN A 30 -31.19 14.27 -9.79
CA GLN A 30 -32.06 13.08 -9.85
C GLN A 30 -31.27 11.77 -9.84
N ALA A 31 -30.05 11.74 -10.41
CA ALA A 31 -29.17 10.58 -10.36
C ALA A 31 -28.75 10.18 -8.93
N ASP A 32 -28.54 11.17 -8.04
CA ASP A 32 -28.18 10.92 -6.64
C ASP A 32 -29.39 10.35 -5.87
N VAL A 33 -30.60 10.85 -6.17
CA VAL A 33 -31.86 10.33 -5.61
C VAL A 33 -32.11 8.91 -6.08
N ALA A 34 -31.98 8.63 -7.39
CA ALA A 34 -32.13 7.31 -7.96
C ALA A 34 -31.15 6.31 -7.31
N SER A 35 -29.89 6.72 -7.11
CA SER A 35 -28.88 5.91 -6.42
C SER A 35 -29.32 5.54 -5.00
N VAL A 36 -29.86 6.49 -4.23
CA VAL A 36 -30.34 6.21 -2.85
C VAL A 36 -31.56 5.29 -2.85
N VAL A 37 -32.49 5.47 -3.80
CA VAL A 37 -33.66 4.59 -3.94
C VAL A 37 -33.26 3.17 -4.30
N GLU A 38 -32.31 3.00 -5.23
CA GLU A 38 -31.75 1.69 -5.57
C GLU A 38 -31.06 1.06 -4.36
N LEU A 39 -30.27 1.82 -3.61
CA LEU A 39 -29.61 1.33 -2.39
C LEU A 39 -30.60 0.90 -1.30
N ARG A 40 -31.73 1.60 -1.16
CA ARG A 40 -32.79 1.19 -0.23
C ARG A 40 -33.41 -0.16 -0.62
N ARG A 41 -33.63 -0.39 -1.92
CA ARG A 41 -34.11 -1.69 -2.42
C ARG A 41 -33.08 -2.78 -2.16
N ALA A 42 -31.82 -2.53 -2.50
CA ALA A 42 -30.71 -3.44 -2.22
C ALA A 42 -30.65 -3.79 -0.73
N MET A 43 -30.78 -2.80 0.15
CA MET A 43 -30.78 -3.03 1.60
C MET A 43 -31.98 -3.83 2.09
N ALA A 44 -33.18 -3.61 1.55
CA ALA A 44 -34.35 -4.40 1.91
C ALA A 44 -34.15 -5.88 1.56
N ASP A 45 -33.60 -6.15 0.37
CA ASP A 45 -33.36 -7.52 -0.10
C ASP A 45 -32.21 -8.20 0.68
N LEU A 46 -31.11 -7.48 0.90
CA LEU A 46 -29.98 -7.98 1.70
C LEU A 46 -30.35 -8.19 3.17
N ALA A 47 -31.14 -7.30 3.76
CA ALA A 47 -31.66 -7.46 5.12
C ALA A 47 -32.62 -8.65 5.20
N GLY A 48 -33.54 -8.80 4.23
CA GLY A 48 -34.43 -9.96 4.17
C GLY A 48 -33.65 -11.28 4.04
N PHE A 49 -32.59 -11.31 3.23
CA PHE A 49 -31.70 -12.46 3.13
C PHE A 49 -30.96 -12.75 4.44
N ARG A 50 -30.38 -11.71 5.06
CA ARG A 50 -29.73 -11.82 6.38
C ARG A 50 -30.68 -12.37 7.43
N ASP A 51 -31.92 -11.91 7.46
CA ASP A 51 -32.91 -12.33 8.46
C ASP A 51 -33.34 -13.79 8.25
N ARG A 52 -33.40 -14.27 6.99
CA ARG A 52 -33.61 -15.69 6.68
C ARG A 52 -32.44 -16.58 7.14
N ILE A 53 -31.20 -16.11 6.98
CA ILE A 53 -30.02 -16.79 7.53
C ILE A 53 -30.11 -16.83 9.07
N ALA A 54 -30.48 -15.71 9.69
CA ALA A 54 -30.61 -15.61 11.14
C ALA A 54 -31.76 -16.45 11.71
N ALA A 55 -32.79 -16.74 10.92
CA ALA A 55 -33.90 -17.62 11.32
C ALA A 55 -33.52 -19.11 11.35
N CYS A 56 -32.39 -19.50 10.75
CA CYS A 56 -31.93 -20.88 10.80
C CYS A 56 -31.54 -21.27 12.24
N PRO A 57 -31.89 -22.49 12.69
CA PRO A 57 -31.63 -22.93 14.06
C PRO A 57 -30.11 -22.94 14.32
N PRO A 58 -29.65 -22.38 15.45
CA PRO A 58 -28.25 -22.45 15.83
C PRO A 58 -27.88 -23.92 16.09
N MET A 59 -26.67 -24.30 15.70
CA MET A 59 -26.10 -25.62 15.93
C MET A 59 -24.70 -25.43 16.54
N GLU A 60 -24.27 -26.35 17.40
CA GLU A 60 -22.91 -26.32 17.96
C GLU A 60 -21.87 -26.33 16.85
N ASP A 61 -20.81 -25.53 17.00
CA ASP A 61 -19.74 -25.33 16.03
C ASP A 61 -19.22 -26.68 15.51
N PRO A 62 -19.56 -27.08 14.26
CA PRO A 62 -19.11 -28.37 13.77
C PRO A 62 -17.61 -28.29 13.50
N LYS A 63 -16.84 -29.04 14.29
CA LYS A 63 -15.39 -29.16 14.12
C LYS A 63 -15.08 -30.30 13.16
N GLY A 64 -14.12 -30.09 12.25
CA GLY A 64 -13.63 -31.12 11.34
C GLY A 64 -14.28 -31.09 9.95
N ALA A 65 -14.03 -32.15 9.19
CA ALA A 65 -14.51 -32.30 7.81
C ALA A 65 -16.04 -32.28 7.74
N MET A 66 -16.57 -31.89 6.59
CA MET A 66 -18.03 -31.80 6.43
C MET A 66 -18.66 -33.19 6.46
N PRO A 67 -19.68 -33.44 7.30
CA PRO A 67 -20.35 -34.73 7.36
C PRO A 67 -20.94 -35.14 6.01
N ASP A 68 -21.03 -36.46 5.78
CA ASP A 68 -21.64 -37.03 4.58
C ASP A 68 -23.12 -36.68 4.50
N THR A 69 -23.83 -36.76 5.62
CA THR A 69 -25.24 -36.35 5.75
C THR A 69 -25.37 -35.09 6.60
N LEU A 70 -25.67 -33.98 5.94
CA LEU A 70 -26.05 -32.73 6.62
C LEU A 70 -27.55 -32.78 6.93
N GLN A 71 -27.91 -32.71 8.21
CA GLN A 71 -29.31 -32.61 8.65
C GLN A 71 -29.54 -31.31 9.42
N GLY A 72 -30.75 -30.75 9.34
CA GLY A 72 -31.15 -29.60 10.15
C GLY A 72 -30.62 -28.25 9.64
N GLY A 73 -29.97 -27.48 10.51
CA GLY A 73 -29.56 -26.09 10.28
C GLY A 73 -28.61 -25.86 9.08
N PRO A 74 -27.49 -26.58 8.99
CA PRO A 74 -26.52 -26.44 7.89
C PRO A 74 -27.13 -26.71 6.51
N GLN A 75 -27.97 -27.74 6.39
CA GLN A 75 -28.64 -28.07 5.12
C GLN A 75 -29.61 -26.96 4.70
N LYS A 76 -30.40 -26.44 5.65
CA LYS A 76 -31.31 -25.30 5.40
C LYS A 76 -30.54 -24.05 4.99
N LEU A 77 -29.41 -23.76 5.64
CA LEU A 77 -28.53 -22.65 5.29
C LEU A 77 -28.00 -22.78 3.86
N LEU A 78 -27.44 -23.94 3.49
CA LEU A 78 -26.93 -24.17 2.14
C LEU A 78 -28.04 -24.03 1.08
N ALA A 79 -29.23 -24.56 1.36
CA ALA A 79 -30.39 -24.41 0.47
C ALA A 79 -30.83 -22.95 0.33
N GLU A 80 -30.81 -22.17 1.42
CA GLU A 80 -31.17 -20.75 1.39
C GLU A 80 -30.15 -19.92 0.60
N PHE A 81 -28.86 -20.19 0.77
CA PHE A 81 -27.80 -19.58 -0.04
C PHE A 81 -27.91 -19.94 -1.51
N ALA A 82 -28.28 -21.18 -1.84
CA ALA A 82 -28.52 -21.58 -3.23
C ALA A 82 -29.75 -20.87 -3.84
N ARG A 83 -30.84 -20.77 -3.07
CA ARG A 83 -32.10 -20.15 -3.49
C ARG A 83 -31.97 -18.64 -3.73
N SER A 84 -31.39 -17.93 -2.77
CA SER A 84 -31.28 -16.46 -2.81
C SER A 84 -30.03 -15.97 -3.57
N ARG A 85 -29.23 -16.88 -4.14
CA ARG A 85 -27.93 -16.57 -4.75
C ARG A 85 -28.00 -15.49 -5.82
N ALA A 86 -28.85 -15.69 -6.84
CA ALA A 86 -28.85 -14.84 -8.03
C ALA A 86 -29.15 -13.38 -7.69
N ASP A 87 -30.14 -13.16 -6.84
CA ASP A 87 -30.56 -11.82 -6.42
C ASP A 87 -29.48 -11.13 -5.57
N VAL A 88 -28.90 -11.87 -4.62
CA VAL A 88 -27.84 -11.34 -3.74
C VAL A 88 -26.55 -11.05 -4.53
N GLU A 89 -26.13 -11.95 -5.42
CA GLU A 89 -24.97 -11.74 -6.28
C GLU A 89 -25.17 -10.54 -7.21
N TRP A 90 -26.38 -10.37 -7.77
CA TRP A 90 -26.71 -9.23 -8.61
C TRP A 90 -26.58 -7.91 -7.85
N TRP A 91 -27.19 -7.83 -6.66
CA TRP A 91 -27.11 -6.63 -5.82
C TRP A 91 -25.67 -6.35 -5.40
N LEU A 92 -24.95 -7.33 -4.86
CA LEU A 92 -23.55 -7.15 -4.43
C LEU A 92 -22.66 -6.70 -5.59
N SER A 93 -22.83 -7.29 -6.78
CA SER A 93 -22.07 -6.91 -7.97
C SER A 93 -22.36 -5.46 -8.38
N ARG A 94 -23.62 -5.05 -8.37
CA ARG A 94 -24.02 -3.66 -8.66
C ARG A 94 -23.44 -2.67 -7.65
N LEU A 95 -23.43 -3.02 -6.36
CA LEU A 95 -22.84 -2.20 -5.29
C LEU A 95 -21.32 -2.07 -5.45
N VAL A 96 -20.62 -3.15 -5.82
CA VAL A 96 -19.17 -3.15 -6.09
C VAL A 96 -18.85 -2.24 -7.28
N ILE A 97 -19.62 -2.36 -8.37
CA ILE A 97 -19.45 -1.50 -9.55
C ILE A 97 -19.71 -0.04 -9.18
N GLY A 98 -20.76 0.26 -8.41
CA GLY A 98 -21.07 1.61 -7.94
C GLY A 98 -19.96 2.25 -7.09
N CYS A 99 -19.17 1.44 -6.37
CA CYS A 99 -18.03 1.92 -5.57
C CYS A 99 -16.84 2.41 -6.40
N THR A 100 -16.81 2.17 -7.71
CA THR A 100 -15.63 2.41 -8.54
C THR A 100 -15.96 3.19 -9.81
N VAL A 101 -15.16 4.23 -10.08
CA VAL A 101 -15.28 5.11 -11.25
C VAL A 101 -14.12 4.83 -12.22
N GLY A 102 -14.38 5.02 -13.52
CA GLY A 102 -13.34 5.03 -14.55
C GLY A 102 -12.78 3.67 -14.98
N SER A 103 -13.36 2.57 -14.47
CA SER A 103 -13.02 1.22 -14.93
C SER A 103 -14.01 0.76 -15.99
N THR A 104 -13.51 0.13 -17.05
CA THR A 104 -14.31 -0.48 -18.15
C THR A 104 -14.67 -1.94 -17.85
N ASP A 105 -14.08 -2.53 -16.82
CA ASP A 105 -14.33 -3.92 -16.43
C ASP A 105 -15.75 -4.08 -15.85
N ARG A 106 -16.53 -5.00 -16.42
CA ARG A 106 -17.90 -5.30 -15.98
C ARG A 106 -17.95 -6.35 -14.88
N ASP A 107 -16.88 -7.13 -14.70
CA ASP A 107 -16.84 -8.16 -13.67
C ASP A 107 -16.53 -7.53 -12.30
N ALA A 108 -17.49 -7.64 -11.37
CA ALA A 108 -17.35 -7.10 -10.01
C ALA A 108 -16.14 -7.69 -9.25
N LEU A 109 -15.77 -8.94 -9.51
CA LEU A 109 -14.70 -9.62 -8.79
C LEU A 109 -13.31 -9.11 -9.19
N THR A 110 -13.11 -8.79 -10.47
CA THR A 110 -11.82 -8.35 -11.02
C THR A 110 -11.70 -6.82 -11.10
N ARG A 111 -12.83 -6.11 -11.18
CA ARG A 111 -12.88 -4.65 -11.40
C ARG A 111 -12.06 -3.87 -10.39
N GLU A 112 -10.95 -3.30 -10.84
CA GLU A 112 -10.18 -2.28 -10.15
C GLU A 112 -10.46 -0.91 -10.78
N GLY A 113 -10.64 0.11 -9.95
CA GLY A 113 -10.91 1.48 -10.41
C GLY A 113 -10.64 2.53 -9.34
N ALA A 114 -10.87 3.80 -9.69
CA ALA A 114 -10.78 4.92 -8.77
C ALA A 114 -11.97 4.89 -7.79
N PRO A 115 -11.77 5.21 -6.50
CA PRO A 115 -12.83 5.10 -5.50
C PRO A 115 -13.93 6.18 -5.71
N ASN A 116 -15.19 5.76 -5.71
CA ASN A 116 -16.35 6.66 -5.69
C ASN A 116 -16.66 7.11 -4.27
N ARG A 117 -16.15 8.28 -3.86
CA ARG A 117 -16.30 8.80 -2.48
C ARG A 117 -17.74 8.97 -2.03
N TYR A 118 -18.62 9.42 -2.93
CA TYR A 118 -20.03 9.60 -2.62
C TYR A 118 -20.68 8.24 -2.31
N MET A 119 -20.52 7.27 -3.21
CA MET A 119 -21.07 5.93 -3.00
C MET A 119 -20.50 5.27 -1.74
N GLN A 120 -19.19 5.33 -1.53
CA GLN A 120 -18.55 4.80 -0.31
C GLN A 120 -19.16 5.40 0.97
N LYS A 121 -19.50 6.70 0.98
CA LYS A 121 -20.18 7.35 2.09
C LYS A 121 -21.61 6.84 2.24
N VAL A 122 -22.40 6.82 1.16
CA VAL A 122 -23.81 6.39 1.23
C VAL A 122 -23.93 4.94 1.68
N LEU A 123 -23.06 4.03 1.22
CA LEU A 123 -23.04 2.64 1.67
C LEU A 123 -22.80 2.50 3.18
N ARG A 124 -21.96 3.36 3.76
CA ARG A 124 -21.74 3.40 5.21
C ARG A 124 -23.00 3.89 5.94
N GLU A 125 -23.52 5.06 5.55
CA GLU A 125 -24.66 5.69 6.23
C GLU A 125 -25.95 4.86 6.12
N MET A 126 -26.11 4.12 5.01
CA MET A 126 -27.25 3.24 4.79
C MET A 126 -27.10 1.87 5.47
N GLY A 127 -25.99 1.59 6.17
CA GLY A 127 -25.78 0.33 6.89
C GLY A 127 -25.42 -0.87 6.01
N VAL A 128 -25.08 -0.66 4.74
CA VAL A 128 -24.72 -1.76 3.80
C VAL A 128 -23.47 -2.50 4.26
N LEU A 129 -22.50 -1.79 4.81
CA LEU A 129 -21.24 -2.40 5.28
C LEU A 129 -21.50 -3.34 6.47
N SER A 130 -22.37 -2.94 7.40
CA SER A 130 -22.78 -3.79 8.52
C SER A 130 -23.56 -5.00 8.05
N ALA A 131 -24.50 -4.84 7.12
CA ALA A 131 -25.23 -5.96 6.52
C ALA A 131 -24.29 -6.96 5.81
N ALA A 132 -23.28 -6.47 5.08
CA ALA A 132 -22.28 -7.33 4.45
C ALA A 132 -21.44 -8.11 5.49
N VAL A 133 -21.05 -7.47 6.61
CA VAL A 133 -20.37 -8.15 7.72
C VAL A 133 -21.26 -9.23 8.36
N ASP A 134 -22.55 -8.95 8.53
CA ASP A 134 -23.51 -9.93 9.05
C ASP A 134 -23.65 -11.13 8.10
N ILE A 135 -23.77 -10.90 6.79
CA ILE A 135 -23.82 -11.97 5.78
C ILE A 135 -22.55 -12.83 5.78
N ILE A 136 -21.38 -12.22 6.05
CA ILE A 136 -20.11 -12.96 6.18
C ILE A 136 -20.09 -13.80 7.46
N GLY A 137 -20.58 -13.26 8.59
CA GLY A 137 -20.41 -13.87 9.91
C GLY A 137 -21.51 -14.81 10.36
N LEU A 138 -22.77 -14.49 10.06
CA LEU A 138 -23.94 -15.24 10.52
C LEU A 138 -23.96 -16.71 10.08
N PRO A 139 -23.56 -17.09 8.84
CA PRO A 139 -23.61 -18.49 8.43
C PRO A 139 -22.75 -19.38 9.33
N TYR A 140 -21.60 -18.89 9.77
CA TYR A 140 -20.70 -19.63 10.65
C TYR A 140 -21.22 -19.69 12.09
N LYS A 141 -21.84 -18.62 12.59
CA LYS A 141 -22.52 -18.62 13.90
C LYS A 141 -23.75 -19.53 13.94
N ARG A 142 -24.29 -19.93 12.77
CA ARG A 142 -25.49 -20.75 12.64
C ARG A 142 -25.18 -22.20 12.24
N GLY A 143 -23.92 -22.62 12.37
CA GLY A 143 -23.52 -24.02 12.23
C GLY A 143 -22.80 -24.38 10.93
N LEU A 144 -22.33 -23.41 10.13
CA LEU A 144 -21.33 -23.70 9.10
C LEU A 144 -19.92 -23.64 9.69
N SER A 145 -19.05 -24.55 9.26
CA SER A 145 -17.62 -24.45 9.55
C SER A 145 -16.86 -23.75 8.43
N VAL A 146 -15.88 -22.92 8.80
CA VAL A 146 -14.95 -22.32 7.83
C VAL A 146 -14.06 -23.39 7.17
N GLU A 147 -13.86 -24.53 7.84
CA GLU A 147 -13.07 -25.66 7.32
C GLU A 147 -13.74 -26.31 6.10
N TRP A 148 -15.06 -26.27 6.05
CA TRP A 148 -15.84 -26.80 4.93
C TRP A 148 -15.72 -25.98 3.66
N SER A 149 -15.00 -24.85 3.70
CA SER A 149 -14.78 -24.03 2.51
C SER A 149 -14.36 -24.91 1.33
N ALA A 150 -13.42 -25.85 1.46
CA ALA A 150 -12.99 -26.68 0.32
C ALA A 150 -14.11 -27.51 -0.37
N ASP A 151 -15.22 -27.82 0.31
CA ASP A 151 -16.27 -28.69 -0.20
C ASP A 151 -17.12 -28.02 -1.32
N PRO A 152 -17.45 -28.73 -2.42
CA PRO A 152 -18.29 -28.21 -3.50
C PRO A 152 -19.66 -27.70 -3.06
N ARG A 153 -20.27 -28.28 -2.02
CA ARG A 153 -21.57 -27.85 -1.48
C ARG A 153 -21.53 -26.42 -0.93
N MET A 154 -20.34 -25.92 -0.54
CA MET A 154 -20.11 -24.56 -0.06
C MET A 154 -19.92 -23.53 -1.19
N GLN A 155 -20.01 -23.92 -2.47
CA GLN A 155 -19.74 -23.03 -3.61
C GLN A 155 -20.58 -21.74 -3.61
N HIS A 156 -21.87 -21.84 -3.28
CA HIS A 156 -22.77 -20.69 -3.30
C HIS A 156 -22.48 -19.73 -2.14
N VAL A 157 -22.21 -20.29 -0.96
CA VAL A 157 -21.78 -19.54 0.23
C VAL A 157 -20.46 -18.80 -0.06
N LYS A 158 -19.48 -19.50 -0.65
CA LYS A 158 -18.21 -18.89 -1.06
C LYS A 158 -18.40 -17.73 -2.02
N ALA A 159 -19.24 -17.88 -3.04
CA ALA A 159 -19.43 -16.85 -4.06
C ALA A 159 -20.00 -15.56 -3.44
N VAL A 160 -21.06 -15.68 -2.62
CA VAL A 160 -21.66 -14.55 -1.91
C VAL A 160 -20.67 -13.89 -0.93
N ILE A 161 -19.96 -14.69 -0.12
CA ILE A 161 -18.98 -14.17 0.85
C ILE A 161 -17.81 -13.47 0.13
N THR A 162 -17.34 -14.02 -0.99
CA THR A 162 -16.26 -13.43 -1.79
C THR A 162 -16.69 -12.07 -2.34
N LEU A 163 -17.93 -11.95 -2.84
CA LEU A 163 -18.48 -10.67 -3.27
C LEU A 163 -18.66 -9.68 -2.11
N CYS A 164 -19.06 -10.15 -0.92
CA CYS A 164 -19.11 -9.31 0.27
C CYS A 164 -17.72 -8.75 0.62
N TYR A 165 -16.68 -9.59 0.67
CA TYR A 165 -15.30 -9.12 0.88
C TYR A 165 -14.83 -8.17 -0.21
N ARG A 166 -15.25 -8.39 -1.47
CA ARG A 166 -14.96 -7.47 -2.58
C ARG A 166 -15.63 -6.12 -2.38
N LEU A 167 -16.89 -6.09 -1.96
CA LEU A 167 -17.62 -4.87 -1.63
C LEU A 167 -16.93 -4.13 -0.47
N LEU A 168 -16.59 -4.83 0.61
CA LEU A 168 -15.88 -4.26 1.75
C LEU A 168 -14.55 -3.65 1.31
N LYS A 169 -13.74 -4.38 0.51
CA LYS A 169 -12.47 -3.88 -0.06
C LYS A 169 -12.68 -2.56 -0.82
N GLN A 170 -13.63 -2.51 -1.76
CA GLN A 170 -13.85 -1.28 -2.55
C GLN A 170 -14.44 -0.14 -1.70
N SER A 171 -15.21 -0.47 -0.65
CA SER A 171 -15.80 0.52 0.24
C SER A 171 -14.77 1.25 1.12
N VAL A 172 -13.64 0.60 1.45
CA VAL A 172 -12.58 1.15 2.31
C VAL A 172 -11.40 1.75 1.53
N LYS A 173 -11.32 1.51 0.21
CA LYS A 173 -10.24 1.99 -0.66
C LYS A 173 -10.00 3.49 -0.49
N GLY A 174 -8.86 3.83 0.09
CA GLY A 174 -8.48 5.20 0.44
C GLY A 174 -9.41 5.95 1.41
N TYR A 175 -10.35 5.30 2.12
CA TYR A 175 -11.33 5.97 2.97
C TYR A 175 -11.22 5.55 4.45
N VAL A 176 -10.63 6.44 5.26
CA VAL A 176 -10.33 6.16 6.68
C VAL A 176 -11.59 5.84 7.48
N ARG A 177 -12.66 6.64 7.35
CA ARG A 177 -13.89 6.48 8.15
C ARG A 177 -14.57 5.12 7.97
N ASN A 178 -14.58 4.59 6.74
CA ASN A 178 -15.12 3.25 6.49
C ASN A 178 -14.19 2.16 7.03
N SER A 179 -12.88 2.42 7.02
CA SER A 179 -11.88 1.50 7.56
C SER A 179 -11.98 1.40 9.08
N ASP A 180 -12.23 2.53 9.76
CA ASP A 180 -12.48 2.57 11.21
C ASP A 180 -13.69 1.70 11.59
N LEU A 181 -14.79 1.81 10.84
CA LEU A 181 -15.99 1.00 11.06
C LEU A 181 -15.69 -0.50 10.90
N LEU A 182 -14.88 -0.88 9.90
CA LEU A 182 -14.59 -2.30 9.63
C LEU A 182 -13.47 -2.86 10.52
N LEU A 183 -12.67 -2.01 11.16
CA LEU A 183 -11.53 -2.44 11.98
C LEU A 183 -11.98 -3.35 13.13
N GLN A 184 -13.09 -3.01 13.79
CA GLN A 184 -13.67 -3.82 14.87
C GLN A 184 -14.08 -5.25 14.42
N HIS A 185 -14.26 -5.46 13.11
CA HIS A 185 -14.64 -6.74 12.53
C HIS A 185 -13.44 -7.53 11.96
N VAL A 186 -12.22 -6.97 12.00
CA VAL A 186 -10.99 -7.68 11.58
C VAL A 186 -10.79 -9.02 12.29
N PRO A 187 -11.07 -9.19 13.60
CA PRO A 187 -10.99 -10.50 14.26
C PRO A 187 -11.87 -11.57 13.61
N LEU A 188 -13.03 -11.19 13.07
CA LEU A 188 -13.90 -12.11 12.31
C LEU A 188 -13.25 -12.46 10.96
N PHE A 189 -12.73 -11.46 10.25
CA PHE A 189 -12.11 -11.68 8.94
C PHE A 189 -10.85 -12.55 9.00
N ARG A 190 -10.11 -12.46 10.11
CA ARG A 190 -8.92 -13.29 10.38
C ARG A 190 -9.23 -14.79 10.35
N LYS A 191 -10.37 -15.21 10.89
CA LYS A 191 -10.81 -16.62 10.88
C LYS A 191 -10.95 -17.21 9.47
N HIS A 192 -11.13 -16.35 8.45
CA HIS A 192 -11.32 -16.75 7.06
C HIS A 192 -10.01 -16.78 6.26
N LEU A 193 -8.88 -16.40 6.87
CA LEU A 193 -7.58 -16.35 6.22
C LEU A 193 -7.14 -17.74 5.74
N GLY A 194 -6.58 -17.78 4.53
CA GLY A 194 -6.14 -19.03 3.92
C GLY A 194 -7.28 -19.97 3.46
N LYS A 195 -8.56 -19.58 3.58
CA LYS A 195 -9.71 -20.44 3.22
C LYS A 195 -10.31 -20.13 1.84
N GLY A 196 -9.62 -19.30 1.04
CA GLY A 196 -10.02 -18.98 -0.35
C GLY A 196 -11.13 -17.93 -0.48
N LEU A 197 -11.50 -17.24 0.60
CA LEU A 197 -12.62 -16.28 0.65
C LEU A 197 -12.22 -14.82 0.29
N SER A 198 -11.03 -14.60 -0.27
CA SER A 198 -10.50 -13.27 -0.64
C SER A 198 -10.45 -12.21 0.48
N CYS A 199 -10.52 -12.61 1.76
CA CYS A 199 -10.51 -11.68 2.89
C CYS A 199 -9.18 -10.92 3.04
N THR A 200 -8.04 -11.52 2.67
CA THR A 200 -6.71 -10.89 2.75
C THR A 200 -6.65 -9.55 2.02
N ALA A 201 -7.27 -9.46 0.84
CA ALA A 201 -7.28 -8.23 0.06
C ALA A 201 -8.11 -7.12 0.76
N ALA A 202 -9.22 -7.48 1.40
CA ALA A 202 -10.05 -6.55 2.15
C ALA A 202 -9.33 -6.05 3.41
N ILE A 203 -8.73 -6.95 4.21
CA ILE A 203 -7.97 -6.59 5.41
C ILE A 203 -6.78 -5.70 5.04
N ARG A 204 -6.04 -6.04 3.98
CA ARG A 204 -4.96 -5.18 3.47
C ARG A 204 -5.47 -3.77 3.19
N GLU A 205 -6.58 -3.65 2.47
CA GLU A 205 -7.14 -2.36 2.07
C GLU A 205 -7.66 -1.54 3.26
N ILE A 206 -8.09 -2.19 4.37
CA ILE A 206 -8.44 -1.51 5.63
C ILE A 206 -7.24 -0.74 6.19
N TYR A 207 -6.04 -1.30 6.09
CA TYR A 207 -4.81 -0.69 6.62
C TYR A 207 -4.05 0.19 5.61
N ASP A 208 -4.16 -0.11 4.31
CA ASP A 208 -3.33 0.50 3.27
C ASP A 208 -3.43 2.04 3.26
N GLY A 209 -2.26 2.69 3.32
CA GLY A 209 -2.13 4.16 3.37
C GLY A 209 -2.69 4.83 4.64
N LYS A 210 -3.04 4.09 5.70
CA LYS A 210 -3.72 4.64 6.88
C LYS A 210 -2.87 4.51 8.13
N ARG A 211 -1.92 5.43 8.31
CA ARG A 211 -0.92 5.43 9.41
C ARG A 211 -1.51 5.16 10.80
N ARG A 212 -2.65 5.78 11.13
CA ARG A 212 -3.32 5.59 12.43
C ARG A 212 -3.77 4.15 12.66
N LEU A 213 -4.33 3.51 11.62
CA LEU A 213 -4.79 2.12 11.69
C LEU A 213 -3.63 1.14 11.65
N LEU A 214 -2.59 1.44 10.87
CA LEU A 214 -1.36 0.66 10.82
C LEU A 214 -0.68 0.55 12.19
N ASN A 215 -0.76 1.58 13.02
CA ASN A 215 -0.24 1.56 14.40
C ASN A 215 -1.05 0.68 15.37
N GLN A 216 -2.22 0.18 14.96
CA GLN A 216 -3.07 -0.71 15.75
C GLN A 216 -2.92 -2.18 15.36
N VAL A 217 -1.99 -2.48 14.43
CA VAL A 217 -1.67 -3.86 14.07
C VAL A 217 -0.92 -4.51 15.23
N GLU A 218 -1.44 -5.64 15.69
CA GLU A 218 -0.87 -6.43 16.78
C GLU A 218 0.14 -7.47 16.24
N GLU A 219 1.09 -7.88 17.07
CA GLU A 219 2.11 -8.87 16.69
C GLU A 219 1.47 -10.22 16.31
N GLU A 220 0.41 -10.63 17.01
CA GLU A 220 -0.32 -11.89 16.74
C GLU A 220 -0.92 -11.91 15.34
N GLN A 221 -1.32 -10.75 14.80
CA GLN A 221 -1.80 -10.65 13.43
C GLN A 221 -0.65 -10.99 12.46
N VAL A 222 0.53 -10.41 12.68
CA VAL A 222 1.72 -10.66 11.84
C VAL A 222 2.12 -12.13 11.88
N VAL A 223 2.13 -12.75 13.06
CA VAL A 223 2.46 -14.18 13.23
C VAL A 223 1.52 -15.08 12.44
N GLU A 224 0.21 -14.80 12.45
CA GLU A 224 -0.77 -15.59 11.69
C GLU A 224 -0.52 -15.52 10.17
N TYR A 225 -0.21 -14.33 9.64
CA TYR A 225 0.16 -14.16 8.23
C TYR A 225 1.47 -14.88 7.86
N ILE A 226 2.44 -14.90 8.77
CA ILE A 226 3.73 -15.59 8.56
C ILE A 226 3.53 -17.12 8.59
N ARG A 227 2.68 -17.63 9.48
CA ARG A 227 2.30 -19.05 9.48
C ARG A 227 1.62 -19.44 8.16
N LEU A 228 0.68 -18.63 7.66
CA LEU A 228 0.05 -18.87 6.37
C LEU A 228 1.02 -18.79 5.20
N LEU A 229 2.02 -17.90 5.28
CA LEU A 229 3.11 -17.83 4.32
C LEU A 229 3.95 -19.11 4.34
N LYS A 230 4.18 -19.72 5.51
CA LYS A 230 4.86 -21.02 5.65
C LYS A 230 4.09 -22.14 4.97
N ASP A 231 2.78 -22.20 5.23
CA ASP A 231 1.93 -23.31 4.80
C ASP A 231 1.59 -23.25 3.29
N LYS A 232 1.45 -22.05 2.72
CA LYS A 232 0.95 -21.88 1.33
C LYS A 232 1.92 -21.22 0.36
N LYS A 233 2.94 -20.50 0.84
CA LYS A 233 3.87 -19.70 0.02
C LYS A 233 3.18 -18.73 -0.96
N ASP A 234 2.00 -18.23 -0.60
CA ASP A 234 1.26 -17.33 -1.49
C ASP A 234 1.84 -15.90 -1.47
N PRO A 235 2.24 -15.31 -2.61
CA PRO A 235 2.78 -13.95 -2.69
C PRO A 235 1.84 -12.87 -2.16
N ARG A 236 0.52 -13.12 -2.07
CA ARG A 236 -0.47 -12.18 -1.51
C ARG A 236 -0.19 -11.86 -0.05
N PHE A 237 0.32 -12.83 0.73
CA PHE A 237 0.67 -12.59 2.13
C PHE A 237 1.91 -11.69 2.25
N ILE A 238 2.90 -11.83 1.36
CA ILE A 238 4.05 -10.91 1.31
C ILE A 238 3.59 -9.49 0.99
N VAL A 239 2.65 -9.34 0.05
CA VAL A 239 2.07 -8.03 -0.28
C VAL A 239 1.36 -7.41 0.93
N PHE A 240 0.68 -8.21 1.75
CA PHE A 240 0.09 -7.75 3.01
C PHE A 240 1.17 -7.31 4.02
N LEU A 241 2.17 -8.16 4.29
CA LEU A 241 3.28 -7.85 5.21
C LEU A 241 4.00 -6.56 4.80
N ARG A 242 4.16 -6.34 3.50
CA ARG A 242 4.73 -5.11 2.96
C ARG A 242 3.83 -3.91 3.20
N ALA A 243 2.53 -4.03 2.92
CA ALA A 243 1.56 -2.94 3.09
C ALA A 243 1.47 -2.46 4.55
N ILE A 244 1.67 -3.36 5.52
CA ILE A 244 1.67 -2.97 6.93
C ILE A 244 2.99 -2.36 7.42
N SER A 245 4.09 -2.57 6.68
CA SER A 245 5.44 -2.17 7.10
C SER A 245 5.81 -0.73 6.72
N ALA A 246 5.09 -0.11 5.79
CA ALA A 246 5.34 1.27 5.37
C ALA A 246 4.04 1.98 4.98
N CYS A 247 4.01 3.31 5.17
CA CYS A 247 2.88 4.16 4.84
C CYS A 247 3.39 5.40 4.12
N GLU A 248 2.94 5.67 2.88
CA GLU A 248 3.27 6.88 2.12
C GLU A 248 4.79 7.18 2.04
N GLY A 249 5.61 6.13 1.90
CA GLY A 249 7.07 6.25 1.84
C GLY A 249 7.78 6.43 3.19
N GLN A 250 7.03 6.42 4.29
CA GLN A 250 7.55 6.45 5.66
C GLN A 250 7.49 5.07 6.31
N PRO A 251 8.47 4.72 7.17
CA PRO A 251 8.47 3.44 7.89
C PRO A 251 7.35 3.38 8.94
N VAL A 252 6.89 2.16 9.24
CA VAL A 252 6.05 1.85 10.40
C VAL A 252 6.88 0.97 11.35
N PRO A 253 7.64 1.56 12.30
CA PRO A 253 8.71 0.85 13.02
C PRO A 253 8.23 -0.41 13.76
N ASN A 254 7.15 -0.32 14.54
CA ASN A 254 6.63 -1.47 15.30
C ASN A 254 6.30 -2.66 14.36
N ASN A 255 5.58 -2.38 13.27
CA ASN A 255 5.20 -3.41 12.30
C ASN A 255 6.43 -3.99 11.60
N GLN A 256 7.40 -3.15 11.22
CA GLN A 256 8.67 -3.62 10.64
C GLN A 256 9.41 -4.55 11.62
N SER A 257 9.48 -4.22 12.91
CA SER A 257 10.11 -5.05 13.93
C SER A 257 9.39 -6.40 14.08
N TYR A 258 8.05 -6.42 14.13
CA TYR A 258 7.28 -7.67 14.19
C TYR A 258 7.55 -8.56 12.97
N VAL A 259 7.51 -7.98 11.77
CA VAL A 259 7.76 -8.74 10.54
C VAL A 259 9.21 -9.25 10.51
N CYS A 260 10.20 -8.43 10.86
CA CYS A 260 11.61 -8.85 10.89
C CYS A 260 11.84 -10.00 11.86
N LYS A 261 11.31 -9.90 13.09
CA LYS A 261 11.48 -10.91 14.14
C LYS A 261 11.01 -12.30 13.69
N HIS A 262 9.86 -12.37 13.01
CA HIS A 262 9.24 -13.65 12.64
C HIS A 262 9.60 -14.13 11.23
N LEU A 263 9.96 -13.23 10.32
CA LEU A 263 10.38 -13.59 8.95
C LEU A 263 11.82 -14.10 8.89
N PHE A 264 12.70 -13.56 9.74
CA PHE A 264 14.12 -13.94 9.82
C PHE A 264 14.47 -14.69 11.12
N GLY A 265 13.46 -15.11 11.88
CA GLY A 265 13.65 -15.87 13.13
C GLY A 265 14.16 -17.29 12.88
N GLU A 266 14.48 -17.99 13.97
CA GLU A 266 14.94 -19.38 13.91
C GLU A 266 13.89 -20.29 13.27
N GLY A 267 14.29 -21.12 12.32
CA GLY A 267 13.39 -22.01 11.57
C GLY A 267 12.51 -21.32 10.52
N ALA A 268 12.75 -20.03 10.24
CA ALA A 268 12.06 -19.25 9.21
C ALA A 268 12.83 -19.16 7.88
N GLU A 269 14.02 -19.78 7.77
CA GLU A 269 14.88 -19.70 6.58
C GLU A 269 14.15 -20.10 5.29
N ALA A 270 13.29 -21.12 5.36
CA ALA A 270 12.48 -21.55 4.23
C ALA A 270 11.49 -20.49 3.73
N LEU A 271 11.10 -19.50 4.54
CA LEU A 271 10.18 -18.41 4.17
C LEU A 271 10.80 -17.40 3.21
N VAL A 272 12.12 -17.29 3.21
CA VAL A 272 12.85 -16.34 2.40
C VAL A 272 13.40 -17.09 1.18
N PRO A 273 13.23 -16.57 -0.06
CA PRO A 273 13.88 -17.18 -1.21
C PRO A 273 15.39 -17.11 -1.04
N ARG A 274 16.10 -18.21 -1.31
CA ARG A 274 17.55 -18.17 -1.43
C ARG A 274 17.92 -17.56 -2.77
N ILE A 275 18.91 -16.68 -2.78
CA ILE A 275 19.32 -15.93 -3.98
C ILE A 275 20.81 -16.15 -4.18
N GLU A 276 21.15 -16.55 -5.40
CA GLU A 276 22.52 -16.69 -5.86
C GLU A 276 22.70 -15.79 -7.07
N VAL A 277 23.67 -14.87 -6.96
CA VAL A 277 24.07 -14.01 -8.07
C VAL A 277 25.45 -14.45 -8.49
N VAL A 278 25.59 -15.05 -9.68
CA VAL A 278 26.87 -15.52 -10.20
C VAL A 278 27.13 -14.82 -11.52
N GLY A 279 28.11 -13.91 -11.53
CA GLY A 279 28.37 -13.05 -12.68
C GLY A 279 27.16 -12.16 -12.99
N ASP A 280 26.63 -12.33 -14.19
CA ASP A 280 25.46 -11.64 -14.74
C ASP A 280 24.15 -12.44 -14.59
N HIS A 281 24.19 -13.61 -13.97
CA HIS A 281 23.01 -14.45 -13.76
C HIS A 281 22.48 -14.36 -12.33
N VAL A 282 21.16 -14.24 -12.21
CA VAL A 282 20.43 -14.28 -10.93
C VAL A 282 19.57 -15.53 -10.90
N THR A 283 19.82 -16.39 -9.91
CA THR A 283 19.06 -17.62 -9.67
C THR A 283 18.45 -17.55 -8.28
N ALA A 284 17.18 -17.88 -8.17
CA ALA A 284 16.48 -17.95 -6.91
C ALA A 284 15.94 -19.36 -6.65
N PHE A 285 15.96 -19.77 -5.39
CA PHE A 285 15.45 -21.06 -4.93
C PHE A 285 14.31 -20.79 -3.96
N VAL A 286 13.11 -21.25 -4.32
CA VAL A 286 11.89 -21.07 -3.52
C VAL A 286 11.43 -22.43 -3.00
N GLU A 287 11.44 -22.60 -1.69
CA GLU A 287 10.99 -23.83 -1.02
C GLU A 287 9.50 -24.10 -1.28
N LYS A 288 9.17 -25.35 -1.65
CA LYS A 288 7.79 -25.76 -1.87
C LYS A 288 7.03 -25.89 -0.54
N PRO A 289 5.74 -25.49 -0.49
CA PRO A 289 4.90 -25.76 0.67
C PRO A 289 4.69 -27.29 0.81
N GLY A 290 5.04 -27.84 1.97
CA GLY A 290 4.93 -29.29 2.26
C GLY A 290 6.24 -30.08 2.15
N GLY A 291 7.35 -29.43 1.80
CA GLY A 291 8.66 -30.08 1.65
C GLY A 291 8.88 -30.66 0.25
N GLY A 292 10.14 -30.83 -0.12
CA GLY A 292 10.59 -31.27 -1.45
C GLY A 292 11.69 -30.38 -2.00
N ASP A 293 12.15 -30.67 -3.22
CA ASP A 293 13.19 -29.87 -3.85
C ASP A 293 12.70 -28.44 -4.14
N PRO A 294 13.54 -27.42 -3.88
CA PRO A 294 13.17 -26.04 -4.12
C PRO A 294 12.97 -25.78 -5.61
N ILE A 295 12.00 -24.92 -5.92
CA ILE A 295 11.78 -24.45 -7.30
C ILE A 295 12.91 -23.49 -7.66
N VAL A 296 13.67 -23.85 -8.69
CA VAL A 296 14.74 -23.03 -9.23
C VAL A 296 14.17 -22.07 -10.26
N VAL A 297 14.35 -20.77 -10.03
CA VAL A 297 13.92 -19.70 -10.93
C VAL A 297 15.16 -18.97 -11.44
N ARG A 298 15.44 -19.10 -12.74
CA ARG A 298 16.48 -18.31 -13.41
C ARG A 298 15.86 -17.04 -13.97
N ALA A 299 16.38 -15.88 -13.54
CA ALA A 299 15.85 -14.59 -13.97
C ALA A 299 15.89 -14.39 -15.50
N ALA A 300 16.91 -14.97 -16.16
CA ALA A 300 17.11 -14.90 -17.61
C ALA A 300 15.93 -15.48 -18.42
N ASP A 301 15.21 -16.46 -17.87
CA ASP A 301 14.11 -17.12 -18.56
C ASP A 301 12.91 -16.16 -18.80
N PHE A 302 12.82 -15.06 -18.04
CA PHE A 302 11.68 -14.11 -18.03
C PHE A 302 12.01 -12.72 -18.60
N VAL A 303 13.11 -12.58 -19.33
CA VAL A 303 13.57 -11.31 -19.92
C VAL A 303 12.85 -10.97 -21.23
N LYS A 304 12.21 -11.96 -21.85
CA LYS A 304 11.54 -11.84 -23.15
C LYS A 304 10.53 -10.69 -23.14
N ALA A 305 10.59 -9.86 -24.19
CA ALA A 305 9.64 -8.79 -24.39
C ALA A 305 8.30 -9.36 -24.87
N VAL A 306 7.21 -8.85 -24.29
CA VAL A 306 5.83 -9.15 -24.64
C VAL A 306 5.12 -7.83 -24.97
N THR A 307 4.56 -7.74 -26.17
CA THR A 307 3.84 -6.55 -26.62
C THR A 307 2.34 -6.75 -26.39
N ARG A 308 1.76 -5.99 -25.46
CA ARG A 308 0.32 -6.02 -25.20
C ARG A 308 -0.23 -4.61 -24.99
N GLY A 309 -1.20 -4.22 -25.83
CA GLY A 309 -1.83 -2.90 -25.75
C GLY A 309 -0.94 -1.73 -26.18
N GLY A 310 0.04 -1.96 -27.06
CA GLY A 310 0.92 -0.91 -27.60
C GLY A 310 2.06 -0.48 -26.69
N SER A 311 2.24 -1.12 -25.53
CA SER A 311 3.42 -0.97 -24.66
C SER A 311 4.24 -2.25 -24.66
N GLU A 312 5.57 -2.13 -24.83
CA GLU A 312 6.50 -3.23 -24.62
C GLU A 312 6.68 -3.45 -23.11
N LYS A 313 6.33 -4.64 -22.64
CA LYS A 313 6.58 -5.10 -21.27
C LYS A 313 7.46 -6.34 -21.31
N GLN A 314 8.05 -6.75 -20.18
CA GLN A 314 8.70 -8.05 -20.10
C GLN A 314 7.75 -9.10 -19.54
N GLU A 315 8.00 -10.37 -19.83
CA GLU A 315 7.24 -11.51 -19.30
C GLU A 315 7.12 -11.44 -17.76
N ALA A 316 8.19 -11.02 -17.07
CA ALA A 316 8.16 -10.80 -15.62
C ALA A 316 7.08 -9.80 -15.15
N ASP A 317 6.77 -8.77 -15.93
CA ASP A 317 5.73 -7.79 -15.58
C ASP A 317 4.32 -8.40 -15.74
N GLU A 318 4.11 -9.22 -16.77
CA GLU A 318 2.87 -9.98 -16.93
C GLU A 318 2.69 -10.98 -15.78
N VAL A 319 3.78 -11.63 -15.38
CA VAL A 319 3.84 -12.50 -14.21
C VAL A 319 3.56 -11.73 -12.92
N LEU A 320 3.65 -10.41 -12.85
CA LEU A 320 3.21 -9.64 -11.67
C LEU A 320 1.73 -9.27 -11.70
N GLU A 321 1.13 -9.14 -12.88
CA GLU A 321 -0.25 -8.69 -13.11
C GLU A 321 -1.25 -9.86 -13.23
N ALA A 322 -0.82 -11.05 -13.67
CA ALA A 322 -1.70 -12.20 -13.90
C ALA A 322 -2.45 -12.71 -12.66
N ALA A 323 -3.56 -13.41 -12.84
CA ALA A 323 -4.21 -14.14 -11.75
C ALA A 323 -3.31 -15.29 -11.26
N VAL A 324 -3.25 -15.53 -9.95
CA VAL A 324 -2.39 -16.57 -9.36
C VAL A 324 -2.71 -17.96 -9.92
N ASP A 325 -4.01 -18.24 -10.13
CA ASP A 325 -4.50 -19.55 -10.58
C ASP A 325 -4.13 -19.89 -12.04
N ARG A 326 -3.59 -18.94 -12.80
CA ARG A 326 -3.18 -19.12 -14.21
C ARG A 326 -1.66 -19.20 -14.39
N LEU A 327 -0.89 -19.17 -13.31
CA LEU A 327 0.56 -19.17 -13.36
C LEU A 327 1.12 -20.59 -13.27
N THR A 328 2.23 -20.82 -13.97
CA THR A 328 3.09 -21.98 -13.72
C THR A 328 3.75 -21.88 -12.35
N GLU A 329 4.20 -22.99 -11.79
CA GLU A 329 4.91 -23.01 -10.49
C GLU A 329 6.15 -22.09 -10.49
N GLU A 330 6.87 -22.05 -11.60
CA GLU A 330 8.05 -21.19 -11.82
C GLU A 330 7.67 -19.71 -11.84
N ALA A 331 6.62 -19.33 -12.58
CA ALA A 331 6.14 -17.95 -12.64
C ALA A 331 5.57 -17.49 -11.28
N ALA A 332 4.88 -18.37 -10.55
CA ALA A 332 4.45 -18.09 -9.18
C ALA A 332 5.63 -17.87 -8.23
N SER A 333 6.71 -18.65 -8.38
CA SER A 333 7.96 -18.52 -7.62
C SER A 333 8.74 -17.26 -7.98
N LEU A 334 8.75 -16.85 -9.25
CA LEU A 334 9.28 -15.54 -9.69
C LEU A 334 8.50 -14.40 -9.04
N ARG A 335 7.16 -14.47 -9.06
CA ARG A 335 6.32 -13.48 -8.38
C ARG A 335 6.63 -13.44 -6.89
N TYR A 336 6.80 -14.59 -6.26
CA TYR A 336 7.20 -14.69 -4.86
C TYR A 336 8.52 -13.95 -4.61
N LEU A 337 9.56 -14.24 -5.39
CA LEU A 337 10.87 -13.59 -5.34
C LEU A 337 10.75 -12.06 -5.44
N ILE A 338 10.09 -11.56 -6.49
CA ILE A 338 9.98 -10.11 -6.73
C ILE A 338 9.25 -9.42 -5.57
N ARG A 339 8.18 -10.04 -5.05
CA ARG A 339 7.44 -9.49 -3.90
C ARG A 339 8.28 -9.54 -2.62
N SER A 340 9.08 -10.59 -2.40
CA SER A 340 10.00 -10.73 -1.28
C SER A 340 11.10 -9.68 -1.30
N LEU A 341 11.77 -9.46 -2.44
CA LEU A 341 12.76 -8.39 -2.61
C LEU A 341 12.17 -7.01 -2.29
N PHE A 342 10.90 -6.80 -2.65
CA PHE A 342 10.22 -5.55 -2.32
C PHE A 342 9.88 -5.45 -0.82
N LEU A 343 9.50 -6.55 -0.18
CA LEU A 343 9.32 -6.57 1.27
C LEU A 343 10.64 -6.25 1.98
N PHE A 344 11.76 -6.86 1.60
CA PHE A 344 13.07 -6.63 2.20
C PHE A 344 13.50 -5.17 2.15
N SER A 345 13.38 -4.53 0.98
CA SER A 345 13.67 -3.10 0.84
C SER A 345 12.70 -2.23 1.65
N THR A 346 11.45 -2.66 1.86
CA THR A 346 10.47 -1.95 2.69
C THR A 346 10.76 -2.14 4.19
N LEU A 347 11.28 -3.29 4.61
CA LEU A 347 11.67 -3.55 6.00
C LEU A 347 12.92 -2.78 6.41
N ALA A 348 13.86 -2.58 5.48
CA ALA A 348 15.06 -1.77 5.67
C ALA A 348 14.80 -0.25 5.63
N LEU A 349 13.60 0.17 5.24
CA LEU A 349 13.22 1.59 5.18
C LEU A 349 13.34 2.24 6.57
N GLY A 350 13.97 3.42 6.63
CA GLY A 350 14.10 4.18 7.88
C GLY A 350 15.23 3.70 8.78
N ARG A 351 16.27 3.05 8.21
CA ARG A 351 17.46 2.56 8.94
C ARG A 351 17.10 1.56 10.05
N ASN A 352 16.15 0.68 9.76
CA ASN A 352 15.81 -0.42 10.67
C ASN A 352 17.00 -1.38 10.82
N GLN A 353 17.76 -1.21 11.90
CA GLN A 353 19.01 -1.95 12.14
C GLN A 353 18.78 -3.46 12.24
N GLN A 354 17.62 -3.89 12.77
CA GLN A 354 17.26 -5.30 12.83
C GLN A 354 17.08 -5.89 11.42
N ALA A 355 16.36 -5.20 10.54
CA ALA A 355 16.22 -5.63 9.15
C ALA A 355 17.59 -5.67 8.45
N LEU A 356 18.39 -4.62 8.62
CA LEU A 356 19.71 -4.51 8.00
C LEU A 356 20.66 -5.63 8.45
N SER A 357 20.69 -5.94 9.75
CA SER A 357 21.54 -7.01 10.28
C SER A 357 21.17 -8.36 9.70
N HIS A 358 19.88 -8.70 9.66
CA HIS A 358 19.43 -9.96 9.07
C HIS A 358 19.72 -10.01 7.58
N LEU A 359 19.30 -9.01 6.80
CA LEU A 359 19.46 -9.02 5.34
C LEU A 359 20.92 -9.12 4.87
N LEU A 360 21.86 -8.53 5.61
CA LEU A 360 23.29 -8.57 5.26
C LEU A 360 24.00 -9.83 5.78
N THR A 361 23.51 -10.44 6.86
CA THR A 361 24.15 -11.61 7.49
C THR A 361 23.54 -12.93 7.00
N SER A 362 22.31 -12.92 6.47
CA SER A 362 21.63 -14.12 5.98
C SER A 362 22.42 -14.78 4.84
N ALA A 363 22.98 -15.95 5.14
CA ALA A 363 23.74 -16.76 4.18
C ALA A 363 22.93 -17.10 2.92
N GLY A 364 21.61 -17.27 3.03
CA GLY A 364 20.77 -17.61 1.88
C GLY A 364 20.55 -16.46 0.88
N LEU A 365 20.74 -15.20 1.26
CA LEU A 365 20.38 -14.05 0.42
C LEU A 365 21.54 -13.48 -0.40
N HIS A 366 22.79 -13.66 0.05
CA HIS A 366 24.01 -13.19 -0.62
C HIS A 366 23.97 -11.73 -1.14
N LEU A 367 23.29 -10.82 -0.44
CA LEU A 367 23.07 -9.42 -0.84
C LEU A 367 24.27 -8.49 -0.59
N SER A 368 25.48 -8.98 -0.90
CA SER A 368 26.69 -8.14 -0.87
C SER A 368 26.64 -7.05 -1.94
N PHE A 369 27.39 -5.96 -1.72
CA PHE A 369 27.40 -4.79 -2.62
C PHE A 369 27.65 -5.19 -4.08
N ASP A 370 28.72 -5.95 -4.33
CA ASP A 370 29.13 -6.35 -5.69
C ASP A 370 28.07 -7.21 -6.38
N ARG A 371 27.40 -8.10 -5.63
CA ARG A 371 26.35 -8.99 -6.15
C ARG A 371 25.07 -8.24 -6.47
N VAL A 372 24.68 -7.27 -5.64
CA VAL A 372 23.52 -6.41 -5.93
C VAL A 372 23.82 -5.53 -7.14
N LEU A 373 25.04 -4.99 -7.24
CA LEU A 373 25.46 -4.17 -8.39
C LEU A 373 25.47 -4.99 -9.68
N SER A 374 26.05 -6.20 -9.68
CA SER A 374 26.09 -7.06 -10.87
C SER A 374 24.69 -7.46 -11.34
N ALA A 375 23.77 -7.74 -10.40
CA ALA A 375 22.36 -8.00 -10.72
C ALA A 375 21.63 -6.78 -11.31
N MET A 376 22.02 -5.55 -10.93
CA MET A 376 21.46 -4.31 -11.48
C MET A 376 22.00 -3.98 -12.87
N GLU A 377 23.27 -4.29 -13.15
CA GLU A 377 23.92 -4.02 -14.44
C GLU A 377 23.54 -5.05 -15.51
N SER A 378 23.29 -6.29 -15.12
CA SER A 378 23.01 -7.38 -16.06
C SER A 378 21.77 -7.12 -16.93
N PRO A 379 21.90 -7.28 -18.27
CA PRO A 379 20.76 -7.24 -19.19
C PRO A 379 19.93 -8.55 -19.14
N GLN A 380 20.48 -9.63 -18.58
CA GLN A 380 19.81 -10.93 -18.42
C GLN A 380 18.87 -10.98 -17.21
N VAL A 381 18.66 -9.85 -16.52
CA VAL A 381 17.75 -9.74 -15.39
C VAL A 381 16.55 -8.86 -15.78
N PRO A 382 15.30 -9.31 -15.59
CA PRO A 382 14.13 -8.51 -15.92
C PRO A 382 14.10 -7.17 -15.15
N TYR A 383 13.58 -6.13 -15.78
CA TYR A 383 13.42 -4.79 -15.21
C TYR A 383 12.67 -4.82 -13.88
N ALA A 384 11.67 -5.68 -13.74
CA ALA A 384 10.95 -5.90 -12.50
C ALA A 384 11.88 -6.27 -11.33
N ILE A 385 12.84 -7.17 -11.55
CA ILE A 385 13.81 -7.60 -10.54
C ILE A 385 14.89 -6.52 -10.33
N ARG A 386 15.45 -5.96 -11.42
CA ARG A 386 16.46 -4.90 -11.36
C ARG A 386 15.98 -3.67 -10.57
N SER A 387 14.70 -3.31 -10.73
CA SER A 387 14.08 -2.22 -9.95
C SER A 387 14.07 -2.52 -8.45
N ARG A 388 13.88 -3.79 -8.03
CA ARG A 388 13.93 -4.20 -6.62
C ARG A 388 15.35 -4.24 -6.08
N PHE A 389 16.32 -4.72 -6.86
CA PHE A 389 17.72 -4.62 -6.47
C PHE A 389 18.19 -3.17 -6.36
N THR A 390 17.71 -2.27 -7.22
CA THR A 390 17.98 -0.83 -7.09
C THR A 390 17.43 -0.27 -5.78
N GLN A 391 16.21 -0.65 -5.40
CA GLN A 391 15.63 -0.25 -4.11
C GLN A 391 16.42 -0.84 -2.93
N LEU A 392 16.88 -2.08 -3.03
CA LEU A 392 17.75 -2.70 -2.01
C LEU A 392 19.10 -2.00 -1.92
N MET A 393 19.74 -1.66 -3.04
CA MET A 393 21.01 -0.92 -3.07
C MET A 393 20.89 0.41 -2.31
N ILE A 394 19.80 1.16 -2.57
CA ILE A 394 19.54 2.41 -1.87
C ILE A 394 19.40 2.19 -0.36
N ARG A 395 18.71 1.14 0.09
CA ARG A 395 18.41 0.96 1.52
C ARG A 395 19.49 0.24 2.31
N LEU A 396 20.24 -0.66 1.68
CA LEU A 396 21.29 -1.45 2.34
C LEU A 396 22.64 -0.71 2.37
N TRP A 397 22.98 0.00 1.29
CA TRP A 397 24.33 0.53 1.08
C TRP A 397 24.40 2.06 1.00
N ILE A 398 23.33 2.74 0.57
CA ILE A 398 23.30 4.21 0.46
C ILE A 398 22.70 4.84 1.74
N ASP A 399 21.48 4.49 2.11
CA ASP A 399 20.78 5.03 3.29
C ASP A 399 21.23 4.31 4.58
N ARG A 400 22.53 4.39 4.88
CA ARG A 400 23.16 3.72 6.01
C ARG A 400 24.14 4.64 6.73
N ASP A 401 24.24 4.49 8.05
CA ASP A 401 25.22 5.23 8.84
C ASP A 401 26.65 4.92 8.38
N PRO A 402 27.56 5.91 8.26
CA PRO A 402 27.48 7.29 8.75
C PRO A 402 26.91 8.32 7.76
N GLN A 403 26.27 7.90 6.66
CA GLN A 403 25.81 8.82 5.63
C GLN A 403 24.67 9.71 6.17
N SER A 404 24.81 11.02 5.95
CA SER A 404 23.87 12.04 6.40
C SER A 404 23.71 13.12 5.33
N SER A 405 22.53 13.73 5.27
CA SER A 405 22.31 14.87 4.40
C SER A 405 23.15 16.05 4.89
N LYS A 406 23.96 16.61 3.99
CA LYS A 406 24.69 17.85 4.25
C LYS A 406 23.89 19.02 3.71
N PRO A 407 23.82 20.16 4.43
CA PRO A 407 23.19 21.35 3.89
C PRO A 407 23.94 21.79 2.64
N GLN A 408 23.20 22.11 1.57
CA GLN A 408 23.80 22.62 0.33
C GLN A 408 24.52 23.94 0.55
N VAL A 409 24.01 24.76 1.48
CA VAL A 409 24.58 26.06 1.85
C VAL A 409 24.96 26.04 3.32
N LEU A 410 26.25 26.25 3.60
CA LEU A 410 26.76 26.43 4.96
C LEU A 410 26.64 27.91 5.36
N TYR A 411 25.67 28.21 6.22
CA TYR A 411 25.46 29.56 6.78
C TYR A 411 26.53 29.95 7.80
N THR A 412 27.08 28.97 8.52
CA THR A 412 28.13 29.18 9.50
C THR A 412 29.47 28.74 8.93
N ARG A 413 30.48 29.61 9.04
CA ARG A 413 31.85 29.33 8.61
C ARG A 413 32.81 29.73 9.72
N ALA A 414 33.73 28.83 10.06
CA ALA A 414 34.84 29.18 10.92
C ALA A 414 35.79 30.11 10.16
N TRP A 415 36.17 31.24 10.76
CA TRP A 415 37.05 32.23 10.15
C TRP A 415 38.40 31.63 9.71
N SER A 416 38.99 30.77 10.54
CA SER A 416 40.22 30.03 10.24
C SER A 416 40.12 29.11 9.01
N ARG A 417 38.95 28.52 8.76
CA ARG A 417 38.69 27.71 7.56
C ARG A 417 38.45 28.58 6.33
N ALA A 418 37.85 29.76 6.50
CA ALA A 418 37.58 30.67 5.40
C ALA A 418 38.86 31.27 4.80
N THR A 419 39.85 31.60 5.63
CA THR A 419 41.16 32.09 5.18
C THR A 419 41.97 30.98 4.50
N ALA A 420 42.00 29.78 5.08
CA ALA A 420 42.68 28.62 4.49
C ALA A 420 42.10 28.22 3.12
N GLN A 421 40.77 28.20 2.98
CA GLN A 421 40.12 27.92 1.68
C GLN A 421 40.44 29.00 0.64
N ARG A 422 40.49 30.27 1.03
CA ARG A 422 40.90 31.37 0.14
C ARG A 422 42.34 31.24 -0.33
N GLU A 423 43.25 30.81 0.53
CA GLU A 423 44.65 30.57 0.18
C GLU A 423 44.82 29.39 -0.78
N VAL A 424 44.09 28.29 -0.56
CA VAL A 424 44.10 27.12 -1.47
C VAL A 424 43.53 27.49 -2.84
N SER A 425 42.40 28.20 -2.90
CA SER A 425 41.84 28.68 -4.18
C SER A 425 42.77 29.67 -4.89
N ARG A 426 43.44 30.56 -4.16
CA ARG A 426 44.46 31.47 -4.74
C ARG A 426 45.65 30.71 -5.29
N ARG A 427 46.19 29.73 -4.56
CA ARG A 427 47.31 28.90 -5.01
C ARG A 427 46.96 28.08 -6.25
N SER A 428 45.74 27.55 -6.34
CA SER A 428 45.24 26.84 -7.54
C SER A 428 45.09 27.77 -8.75
N MET A 429 44.59 29.00 -8.55
CA MET A 429 44.52 30.02 -9.60
C MET A 429 45.91 30.48 -10.05
N ASP A 430 46.85 30.67 -9.13
CA ASP A 430 48.23 31.07 -9.44
C ASP A 430 49.01 29.95 -10.13
N ALA A 431 48.78 28.68 -9.77
CA ALA A 431 49.34 27.53 -10.49
C ALA A 431 48.80 27.43 -11.93
N SER A 432 47.51 27.67 -12.13
CA SER A 432 46.89 27.71 -13.46
C SER A 432 47.41 28.87 -14.31
N ARG A 433 47.67 30.04 -13.68
CA ARG A 433 48.28 31.20 -14.35
C ARG A 433 49.75 30.98 -14.72
N ARG A 434 50.53 30.34 -13.86
CA ARG A 434 51.93 29.96 -14.16
C ARG A 434 52.04 28.92 -15.27
N SER A 435 51.06 28.01 -15.37
CA SER A 435 50.96 27.07 -16.50
C SER A 435 50.64 27.76 -17.83
N MET A 436 49.95 28.92 -17.81
CA MET A 436 49.67 29.72 -19.02
C MET A 436 50.81 30.67 -19.38
N ASP A 437 51.52 31.25 -18.40
CA ASP A 437 52.63 32.21 -18.64
C ASP A 437 53.95 31.51 -19.03
N GLY A 438 54.04 30.19 -18.89
CA GLY A 438 55.17 29.37 -19.37
C GLY A 438 55.20 29.14 -20.89
N GLY A 439 54.15 29.49 -21.61
CA GLY A 439 54.01 29.26 -23.06
C GLY A 439 54.34 30.45 -23.97
N SER A 440 54.61 31.65 -23.44
CA SER A 440 54.82 32.81 -24.31
C SER A 440 55.64 33.92 -23.65
N ARG A 441 56.97 33.76 -23.64
CA ARG A 441 57.91 34.88 -23.55
C ARG A 441 59.07 34.70 -24.51
N ARG A 442 58.80 34.91 -25.80
CA ARG A 442 59.77 35.52 -26.72
C ARG A 442 59.41 36.99 -26.84
N SER A 443 60.35 37.82 -26.42
CA SER A 443 60.66 39.16 -26.95
C SER A 443 59.54 40.21 -26.95
N ILE A 444 59.77 41.33 -26.26
CA ILE A 444 60.06 42.62 -26.90
C ILE A 444 60.21 43.68 -25.82
N GLU A 445 61.42 44.21 -25.79
CA GLU A 445 61.87 45.42 -25.12
C GLU A 445 61.20 46.63 -25.78
N ARG A 446 60.58 47.53 -25.01
CA ARG A 446 60.59 48.97 -25.30
C ARG A 446 60.11 49.79 -24.11
N SER A 447 61.05 50.57 -23.63
CA SER A 447 61.00 51.72 -22.75
C SER A 447 59.86 52.71 -23.07
N ARG A 448 59.16 53.15 -22.01
CA ARG A 448 58.72 54.54 -21.86
C ARG A 448 58.29 54.85 -20.43
N THR A 449 59.05 55.74 -19.82
CA THR A 449 58.80 56.47 -18.57
C THR A 449 57.65 57.46 -18.75
N VAL A 450 56.60 57.40 -17.92
CA VAL A 450 55.83 58.59 -17.52
C VAL A 450 55.28 58.39 -16.10
N THR A 451 55.42 59.46 -15.33
CA THR A 451 55.12 59.80 -13.94
C THR A 451 53.69 59.54 -13.44
N THR A 452 53.61 59.24 -12.13
CA THR A 452 52.40 59.30 -11.29
C THR A 452 51.88 60.75 -11.14
N PRO A 453 50.64 60.96 -10.66
CA PRO A 453 50.52 61.24 -9.22
C PRO A 453 49.26 60.68 -8.52
N LYS A 454 49.41 60.60 -7.19
CA LYS A 454 48.47 60.25 -6.12
C LYS A 454 47.21 61.13 -6.06
N ALA A 455 46.06 60.55 -5.70
CA ALA A 455 44.97 61.18 -4.93
C ALA A 455 43.99 60.08 -4.49
N ARG A 456 43.31 60.08 -3.33
CA ARG A 456 43.39 60.79 -2.04
C ARG A 456 42.60 59.87 -1.09
N ARG A 457 43.09 59.65 0.12
CA ARG A 457 42.31 59.05 1.22
C ARG A 457 41.17 60.00 1.57
N ILE A 458 39.97 59.45 1.80
CA ILE A 458 38.95 60.11 2.60
C ILE A 458 38.61 59.10 3.71
N ASP A 459 39.10 59.41 4.91
CA ASP A 459 38.63 58.85 6.16
C ASP A 459 37.35 59.60 6.56
N SER A 460 36.31 58.86 6.95
CA SER A 460 35.27 59.39 7.83
C SER A 460 34.82 58.29 8.79
N SER A 461 35.24 58.45 10.04
CA SER A 461 34.97 57.62 11.21
C SER A 461 33.56 57.95 11.81
N PRO A 462 33.20 57.53 13.05
CA PRO A 462 32.14 56.56 13.26
C PRO A 462 30.95 57.11 14.07
N ILE A 463 29.78 56.50 13.93
CA ILE A 463 28.62 56.68 14.83
C ILE A 463 28.11 55.25 15.09
N GLY A 464 28.00 54.71 16.30
CA GLY A 464 27.69 55.30 17.59
C GLY A 464 26.53 54.49 18.19
N ARG A 465 26.89 53.47 18.99
CA ARG A 465 26.16 52.73 20.06
C ARG A 465 24.63 52.95 20.17
N ARG A 466 23.81 51.91 20.39
CA ARG A 466 23.57 51.30 21.73
C ARG A 466 22.61 50.06 21.70
N PRO A 467 22.47 49.32 22.82
CA PRO A 467 22.23 47.88 22.89
C PRO A 467 20.83 47.48 23.43
N SER A 468 20.49 46.19 23.37
CA SER A 468 19.71 45.50 24.42
C SER A 468 19.60 44.00 24.12
N GLN A 469 20.23 43.18 24.96
CA GLN A 469 19.88 41.78 25.20
C GLN A 469 19.18 41.71 26.56
N GLN A 470 17.98 41.11 26.58
CA GLN A 470 17.53 40.16 27.58
C GLN A 470 16.88 39.01 26.83
#